data_AF-A0A4V6NSM0-F1
#
_entry.id   AF-A0A4V6NSM0-F1
#
_cell.length_a   1.000
_cell.length_b   1.000
_cell.length_c   1.000
_cell.angle_alpha   90.00
_cell.angle_beta   90.00
_cell.angle_gamma   90.00
#
_symmetry.space_group_name_H-M   'P 1'
#
loop_
_entity.id
_entity.type
_entity.pdbx_description
1 polymer ?
#
loop_
_entity_poly.entity_id
_entity_poly.type
_entity_poly.pdbx_seq_one_letter_code
_entity_poly.pdbx_strand_id
1 'polypeptide(L)'
;MEDLRIILEVAVSDRHDIAAYGFAFDGKPVAMSGGKGVFKAFPDRKKLLEWVMLGEAGGTMKVEVLRDGVAIYIRDASTIPPPLAKGYDAFLVEVS
;
A
#
# COMPACT_ATOMS: atom_id res chain seq x y z
N MET A 1 26.63 -9.48 9.01
CA MET A 1 26.26 -8.38 8.10
C MET A 1 24.96 -7.82 8.65
N GLU A 2 24.96 -6.57 9.11
CA GLU A 2 23.75 -5.94 9.67
C GLU A 2 22.69 -5.80 8.57
N ASP A 3 21.43 -6.03 8.92
CA ASP A 3 20.31 -5.84 8.01
C ASP A 3 20.07 -4.34 7.85
N LEU A 4 20.63 -3.74 6.80
CA LEU A 4 20.51 -2.30 6.50
C LEU A 4 19.10 -1.87 6.04
N ARG A 5 18.13 -2.78 6.06
CA ARG A 5 16.76 -2.47 5.61
C ARG A 5 15.97 -1.76 6.71
N ILE A 6 15.26 -0.72 6.30
CA ILE A 6 14.29 0.00 7.12
C ILE A 6 12.96 -0.76 7.10
N ILE A 7 12.30 -0.81 8.26
CA ILE A 7 10.97 -1.38 8.41
C ILE A 7 9.94 -0.29 8.10
N LEU A 8 9.02 -0.60 7.19
CA LEU A 8 7.90 0.25 6.84
C LEU A 8 6.60 -0.51 7.06
N GLU A 9 5.54 0.23 7.38
CA GLU A 9 4.18 -0.27 7.48
C GLU A 9 3.35 0.33 6.34
N VAL A 10 2.57 -0.49 5.63
CA VAL A 10 1.45 -0.01 4.83
C VAL A 10 0.18 -0.14 5.66
N ALA A 11 -0.65 0.89 5.67
CA ALA A 11 -1.94 0.89 6.35
C ALA A 11 -3.06 1.31 5.38
N VAL A 12 -4.19 0.62 5.50
CA VAL A 12 -5.47 1.01 4.92
C VAL A 12 -6.29 1.63 6.04
N SER A 13 -6.30 2.96 6.11
CA SER A 13 -6.93 3.70 7.21
C SER A 13 -8.39 4.05 6.97
N ASP A 14 -8.84 4.02 5.71
CA ASP A 14 -10.24 4.19 5.35
C ASP A 14 -10.57 3.36 4.11
N ARG A 15 -11.79 2.82 4.05
CA ARG A 15 -12.29 2.08 2.89
C ARG A 15 -13.81 2.13 2.80
N HIS A 16 -14.32 2.29 1.59
CA HIS A 16 -15.73 2.27 1.25
C HIS A 16 -15.96 1.36 0.04
N ASP A 17 -16.90 0.43 0.12
CA ASP A 17 -17.24 -0.56 -0.91
C ASP A 17 -16.07 -1.40 -1.47
N ILE A 18 -14.95 -1.48 -0.74
CA ILE A 18 -13.82 -2.38 -1.05
C ILE A 18 -13.96 -3.66 -0.24
N ALA A 19 -14.31 -4.75 -0.94
CA ALA A 19 -14.46 -6.08 -0.36
C ALA A 19 -13.10 -6.70 0.00
N ALA A 20 -12.11 -6.58 -0.89
CA ALA A 20 -10.78 -7.15 -0.70
C ALA A 20 -9.69 -6.32 -1.38
N TYR A 21 -8.46 -6.46 -0.90
CA TYR A 21 -7.28 -5.83 -1.50
C TYR A 21 -6.03 -6.65 -1.22
N GLY A 22 -4.99 -6.41 -2.00
CA GLY A 22 -3.68 -7.04 -1.84
C GLY A 22 -2.57 -6.09 -2.25
N PHE A 23 -1.46 -6.14 -1.53
CA PHE A 23 -0.30 -5.27 -1.74
C PHE A 23 0.91 -6.09 -2.16
N ALA A 24 1.75 -5.50 -3.01
CA ALA A 24 3.09 -6.01 -3.31
C ALA A 24 4.11 -4.87 -3.23
N PHE A 25 5.27 -5.17 -2.64
CA PHE A 25 6.42 -4.28 -2.59
C PHE A 25 7.57 -4.90 -3.39
N ASP A 26 8.00 -4.20 -4.43
CA ASP A 26 9.05 -4.65 -5.37
C ASP A 26 8.71 -6.05 -5.95
N GLY A 27 7.44 -6.25 -6.30
CA GLY A 27 6.91 -7.52 -6.82
C GLY A 27 6.70 -8.62 -5.76
N LYS A 28 6.98 -8.36 -4.48
CA LYS A 28 6.78 -9.33 -3.39
C LYS A 28 5.51 -9.02 -2.61
N PRO A 29 4.61 -10.00 -2.40
CA PRO A 29 3.40 -9.79 -1.60
C PRO A 29 3.71 -9.26 -0.20
N VAL A 30 2.94 -8.28 0.25
CA VAL A 30 2.94 -7.79 1.63
C VAL A 30 1.82 -8.49 2.38
N ALA A 31 2.16 -9.23 3.44
CA ALA A 31 1.15 -9.89 4.28
C ALA A 31 0.36 -8.83 5.05
N MET A 32 -0.95 -8.79 4.82
CA MET A 32 -1.86 -7.84 5.46
C MET A 32 -2.66 -8.51 6.58
N SER A 33 -2.80 -7.84 7.71
CA SER A 33 -3.65 -8.21 8.85
C SER A 33 -4.24 -6.96 9.49
N GLY A 34 -5.54 -6.95 9.77
CA GLY A 34 -6.19 -5.82 10.44
C GLY A 34 -6.02 -4.47 9.72
N GLY A 35 -5.92 -4.48 8.38
CA GLY A 35 -5.69 -3.27 7.58
C GLY A 35 -4.24 -2.83 7.47
N LYS A 36 -3.29 -3.58 8.04
CA LYS A 36 -1.87 -3.20 8.07
C LYS A 36 -0.97 -4.31 7.56
N GLY A 37 0.18 -3.96 7.00
CA GLY A 37 1.22 -4.90 6.58
C GLY A 37 2.59 -4.31 6.74
N VAL A 38 3.59 -5.14 7.06
CA VAL A 38 4.96 -4.69 7.29
C VAL A 38 5.87 -5.21 6.17
N PHE A 39 6.73 -4.34 5.65
CA PHE A 39 7.73 -4.69 4.64
C PHE A 39 9.06 -3.99 4.91
N LYS A 40 10.13 -4.49 4.27
CA LYS A 40 11.50 -4.01 4.46
C LYS A 40 12.03 -3.36 3.19
N ALA A 41 12.59 -2.16 3.31
CA ALA A 41 13.09 -1.37 2.18
C ALA A 41 14.55 -0.93 2.39
N PHE A 42 15.31 -0.73 1.32
CA PHE A 42 16.69 -0.22 1.40
C PHE A 42 16.71 1.32 1.31
N PRO A 43 17.46 2.03 2.18
CA PRO A 43 17.49 3.50 2.33
C PRO A 43 18.06 4.33 1.16
N ASP A 44 18.29 3.73 -0.01
CA ASP A 44 18.91 4.41 -1.15
C ASP A 44 18.26 4.04 -2.50
N ARG A 45 17.11 3.36 -2.46
CA ARG A 45 16.43 2.87 -3.67
C ARG A 45 14.95 3.20 -3.64
N LYS A 46 14.48 3.85 -4.71
CA LYS A 46 13.06 3.93 -5.02
C LYS A 46 12.53 2.54 -5.31
N LYS A 47 11.46 2.16 -4.61
CA LYS A 47 10.83 0.85 -4.76
C LYS A 47 9.33 1.01 -4.96
N LEU A 48 8.76 0.15 -5.78
CA LEU A 48 7.33 0.19 -6.09
C LEU A 48 6.54 -0.49 -4.98
N LEU A 49 5.59 0.23 -4.39
CA LEU A 49 4.48 -0.35 -3.65
C LEU A 49 3.26 -0.29 -4.58
N GLU A 50 2.69 -1.43 -4.91
CA GLU A 50 1.52 -1.55 -5.77
C GLU A 50 0.43 -2.33 -5.07
N TRP A 51 -0.82 -2.07 -5.42
CA TRP A 51 -1.95 -2.83 -4.89
C TRP A 51 -3.08 -2.98 -5.89
N VAL A 52 -3.92 -3.95 -5.55
CA VAL A 52 -5.17 -4.25 -6.23
C VAL A 52 -6.31 -4.11 -5.24
N MET A 53 -7.44 -3.60 -5.72
CA MET A 53 -8.69 -3.50 -5.00
C MET A 53 -9.76 -4.30 -5.74
N LEU A 54 -10.61 -4.99 -4.99
CA LEU A 54 -11.80 -5.69 -5.47
C LEU A 54 -13.01 -5.23 -4.68
N GLY A 55 -14.10 -4.92 -5.38
CA GLY A 55 -15.29 -4.32 -4.77
C GLY A 55 -16.23 -3.74 -5.81
N GLU A 56 -17.09 -2.84 -5.36
CA GLU A 56 -18.04 -2.15 -6.23
C GLU A 56 -17.35 -1.08 -7.10
N ALA A 57 -17.94 -0.81 -8.25
CA ALA A 57 -17.53 0.31 -9.10
C ALA A 57 -17.66 1.62 -8.32
N GLY A 58 -16.58 2.41 -8.30
CA GLY A 58 -16.51 3.65 -7.51
C GLY A 58 -16.04 3.47 -6.07
N GLY A 59 -15.86 2.23 -5.59
CA GLY A 59 -15.30 1.97 -4.26
C GLY A 59 -13.92 2.62 -4.06
N THR A 60 -13.64 3.06 -2.84
CA THR A 60 -12.46 3.86 -2.51
C THR A 60 -11.68 3.31 -1.32
N MET A 61 -10.37 3.52 -1.33
CA MET A 61 -9.46 3.13 -0.24
C MET A 61 -8.41 4.20 -0.02
N LYS A 62 -8.19 4.58 1.25
CA LYS A 62 -7.04 5.41 1.65
C LYS A 62 -5.87 4.50 2.00
N VAL A 63 -4.69 4.80 1.45
CA VAL A 63 -3.46 4.03 1.67
C VAL A 63 -2.38 4.94 2.23
N GLU A 64 -1.73 4.51 3.29
CA GLU A 64 -0.64 5.21 3.95
C GLU A 64 0.58 4.31 4.07
N VAL A 65 1.77 4.87 3.87
CA VAL A 65 3.03 4.21 4.23
C VAL A 65 3.60 4.93 5.43
N LEU A 66 3.87 4.19 6.50
CA LEU A 66 4.39 4.71 7.75
C LEU A 66 5.81 4.24 8.03
N ARG A 67 6.60 5.14 8.62
CA ARG A 67 7.89 4.85 9.25
C ARG A 67 7.78 5.27 10.71
N ASP A 68 8.01 4.32 11.62
CA ASP A 68 7.96 4.57 13.07
C ASP A 68 6.65 5.24 13.52
N GLY A 69 5.53 4.86 12.89
CA GLY A 69 4.19 5.40 13.17
C GLY A 69 3.85 6.73 12.48
N VAL A 70 4.79 7.32 11.73
CA VAL A 70 4.60 8.57 10.99
C VAL A 70 4.37 8.29 9.52
N ALA A 71 3.29 8.81 8.95
CA ALA A 71 3.02 8.68 7.52
C ALA A 71 4.07 9.45 6.69
N ILE A 72 4.74 8.72 5.78
CA ILE A 72 5.72 9.25 4.82
C ILE A 72 5.17 9.30 3.39
N TYR A 73 4.14 8.51 3.10
CA TYR A 73 3.34 8.60 1.87
C TYR A 73 1.87 8.43 2.20
N ILE A 74 1.02 9.19 1.50
CA ILE A 74 -0.43 9.14 1.66
C ILE A 74 -1.06 9.19 0.27
N ARG A 75 -2.04 8.31 0.06
CA ARG A 75 -3.04 8.45 -1.00
C ARG A 75 -4.40 8.45 -0.38
N ASP A 76 -5.01 9.62 -0.45
CA ASP A 76 -6.29 9.89 0.16
C ASP A 76 -7.42 9.08 -0.47
N ALA A 77 -7.36 8.82 -1.78
CA ALA A 77 -8.34 8.00 -2.47
C ALA A 77 -7.73 7.23 -3.65
N SER A 78 -7.60 5.92 -3.48
CA SER A 78 -7.43 4.94 -4.56
C SER A 78 -8.80 4.38 -4.91
N THR A 79 -9.17 4.35 -6.20
CA THR A 79 -10.55 4.07 -6.63
C THR A 79 -10.65 2.87 -7.56
N ILE A 80 -11.75 2.11 -7.48
CA ILE A 80 -12.15 1.16 -8.53
C ILE A 80 -12.88 1.95 -9.64
N PRO A 81 -12.31 2.08 -10.85
CA PRO A 81 -12.92 2.88 -11.90
C PRO A 81 -14.20 2.20 -12.42
N PRO A 82 -15.34 2.90 -12.53
CA PRO A 82 -16.53 2.35 -13.15
C PRO A 82 -16.29 1.99 -14.64
N PRO A 83 -16.95 0.94 -15.16
CA PRO A 83 -17.87 0.01 -14.49
C PRO A 83 -17.15 -1.23 -13.93
N LEU A 84 -15.83 -1.17 -13.69
CA LEU A 84 -15.06 -2.34 -13.27
C LEU A 84 -15.38 -2.70 -11.82
N ALA A 85 -15.18 -3.98 -11.47
CA ALA A 85 -15.20 -4.49 -10.10
C ALA A 85 -13.78 -4.63 -9.50
N LYS A 86 -12.78 -4.06 -10.18
CA LYS A 86 -11.36 -4.17 -9.84
C LYS A 86 -10.61 -2.89 -10.20
N GLY A 87 -9.73 -2.44 -9.30
CA GLY A 87 -8.86 -1.28 -9.50
C GLY A 87 -7.41 -1.59 -9.12
N TYR A 88 -6.49 -0.77 -9.61
CA TYR A 88 -5.05 -0.88 -9.35
C TYR A 88 -4.48 0.52 -9.16
N ASP A 89 -3.53 0.66 -8.24
CA ASP A 89 -2.79 1.91 -8.03
C ASP A 89 -1.43 1.57 -7.40
N ALA A 90 -0.50 2.53 -7.38
CA ALA A 90 0.86 2.34 -6.92
C ALA A 90 1.55 3.65 -6.45
N PHE A 91 2.58 3.50 -5.61
CA PHE A 91 3.56 4.54 -5.28
C PHE A 91 4.99 4.07 -5.56
N LEU A 92 5.85 5.01 -5.93
CA LEU A 92 7.27 4.85 -5.70
C LEU A 92 7.59 5.33 -4.29
N VAL A 93 8.00 4.41 -3.43
CA VAL A 93 8.47 4.67 -2.08
C VAL A 93 9.96 4.99 -2.17
N GLU A 94 10.31 6.26 -1.97
CA GLU A 94 11.68 6.70 -1.68
C GLU A 94 11.90 6.62 -0.17
N VAL A 95 12.87 5.81 0.23
CA VAL A 95 13.28 5.66 1.62
C VAL A 95 14.65 6.29 1.72
N SER A 96 14.77 7.35 2.51
CA SER A 96 16.02 8.07 2.81
C SER A 96 16.42 7.90 4.28
#